data_AF-A0A5C7BVM5-F1
#
_entry.id   AF-A0A5C7BVM5-F1
#
_cell.length_a   1.000
_cell.length_b   1.000
_cell.length_c   1.000
_cell.angle_alpha   90.00
_cell.angle_beta   90.00
_cell.angle_gamma   90.00
#
_symmetry.space_group_name_H-M   'P 1'
#
loop_
_entity.id
_entity.type
_entity.pdbx_description
1 polymer ?
#
loop_
_entity_poly.entity_id
_entity_poly.type
_entity_poly.pdbx_seq_one_letter_code
_entity_poly.pdbx_strand_id
1 'polypeptide(L)'
;MRSSPWLDAGGPAYSPWLDAGRPVNIFGIPALVYLVFLLWFFWPCVPMLVFCLVLLGAYKLLAMWGYTMTVMLQRVLHLLRGTHVSGRPWWYRKFFEEP
;
A
#
# COMPACT_ATOMS: atom_id res chain seq x y z
N MET A 1 11.55 -25.25 -0.19
CA MET A 1 11.64 -23.81 0.10
C MET A 1 13.01 -23.35 -0.38
N ARG A 2 13.07 -22.46 -1.38
CA ARG A 2 14.34 -21.97 -1.94
C ARG A 2 14.83 -20.81 -1.06
N SER A 3 15.84 -21.04 -0.23
CA SER A 3 16.54 -19.98 0.49
C SER A 3 17.14 -19.01 -0.53
N SER A 4 16.88 -17.72 -0.34
CA SER A 4 17.44 -16.68 -1.19
C SER A 4 18.93 -16.49 -0.87
N PRO A 5 19.82 -16.32 -1.86
CA PRO A 5 21.28 -16.31 -1.66
C PRO A 5 21.83 -15.19 -0.77
N TRP A 6 20.96 -14.27 -0.35
CA TRP A 6 21.30 -13.06 0.41
C TRP A 6 21.18 -13.28 1.93
N LEU A 7 20.60 -14.40 2.38
CA LEU A 7 20.42 -14.73 3.79
C LEU A 7 21.69 -15.33 4.43
N ASP A 8 22.60 -15.90 3.64
CA ASP A 8 23.73 -16.68 4.15
C ASP A 8 25.05 -15.89 4.18
N ALA A 9 25.05 -14.64 3.70
CA ALA A 9 26.24 -13.83 3.47
C ALA A 9 26.75 -13.03 4.70
N GLY A 10 26.35 -13.39 5.92
CA GLY A 10 26.81 -12.69 7.14
C GLY A 10 26.35 -11.22 7.24
N GLY A 11 25.26 -10.86 6.56
CA GLY A 11 24.63 -9.54 6.68
C GLY A 11 23.97 -9.37 8.06
N PRO A 12 23.96 -8.16 8.65
CA PRO A 12 23.44 -7.97 10.00
C PRO A 12 21.98 -8.41 10.08
N ALA A 13 21.65 -9.02 11.21
CA ALA A 13 20.31 -9.36 11.65
C ALA A 13 19.27 -8.36 11.12
N TYR A 14 18.15 -8.89 10.61
CA TYR A 14 16.91 -8.19 10.29
C TYR A 14 16.90 -6.74 10.81
N SER A 15 17.10 -5.75 9.92
CA SER A 15 17.15 -4.35 10.35
C SER A 15 15.72 -3.82 10.47
N PRO A 16 15.27 -3.38 11.66
CA PRO A 16 13.90 -2.91 11.86
C PRO A 16 13.54 -1.70 10.97
N TRP A 17 14.57 -0.95 10.57
CA TRP A 17 14.46 0.23 9.71
C TRP A 17 13.96 -0.09 8.30
N LEU A 18 14.16 -1.32 7.81
CA LEU A 18 13.69 -1.76 6.49
C LEU A 18 12.17 -1.98 6.46
N ASP A 19 11.54 -2.24 7.61
CA ASP A 19 10.10 -2.46 7.73
C ASP A 19 9.32 -1.17 8.06
N ALA A 20 10.03 -0.05 8.31
CA ALA A 20 9.44 1.25 8.60
C ALA A 20 8.59 1.85 7.45
N GLY A 21 8.76 1.33 6.23
CA GLY A 21 7.97 1.73 5.07
C GLY A 21 6.61 1.04 4.97
N ARG A 22 6.34 0.02 5.80
CA ARG A 22 5.03 -0.65 5.75
C ARG A 22 3.93 0.29 6.26
N PRO A 23 2.79 0.38 5.55
CA PRO A 23 1.67 1.16 6.03
C PRO A 23 1.16 0.58 7.36
N VAL A 24 1.00 1.46 8.35
CA VAL A 24 0.50 1.07 9.69
C VAL A 24 -0.97 0.64 9.58
N ASN A 25 -1.19 -0.66 9.78
CA ASN A 25 -2.50 -1.28 9.78
C ASN A 25 -2.85 -1.73 11.20
N ILE A 26 -3.96 -1.25 11.73
CA ILE A 26 -4.49 -1.64 13.03
C ILE A 26 -5.69 -2.55 12.75
N PHE A 27 -5.64 -3.82 13.18
CA PHE A 27 -6.66 -4.85 12.87
C PHE A 27 -6.97 -5.01 11.36
N GLY A 28 -5.98 -4.78 10.49
CA GLY A 28 -6.14 -4.84 9.03
C GLY A 28 -6.76 -3.57 8.41
N ILE A 29 -7.12 -2.55 9.20
CA ILE A 29 -7.58 -1.26 8.72
C ILE A 29 -6.42 -0.28 8.76
N PRO A 30 -6.15 0.46 7.67
CA PRO A 30 -5.14 1.50 7.69
C PRO A 30 -5.45 2.55 8.76
N ALA A 31 -4.47 2.88 9.58
CA ALA A 31 -4.62 3.81 10.70
C ALA A 31 -5.20 5.17 10.28
N LEU A 32 -4.95 5.58 9.03
CA LEU A 32 -5.44 6.83 8.43
C LEU A 32 -6.98 6.92 8.41
N VAL A 33 -7.70 5.80 8.26
CA VAL A 33 -9.18 5.80 8.21
C VAL A 33 -9.78 6.21 9.56
N TYR A 34 -9.08 5.95 10.66
CA TYR A 34 -9.52 6.37 11.98
C TYR A 34 -9.44 7.89 12.18
N LEU A 35 -8.65 8.61 11.36
CA LEU A 35 -8.59 10.07 11.42
C LEU A 35 -9.92 10.74 11.04
N VAL A 36 -10.81 10.03 10.35
CA VAL A 36 -12.17 10.51 10.04
C VAL A 36 -12.95 10.81 11.33
N PHE A 37 -12.69 10.10 12.42
CA PHE A 37 -13.31 10.40 13.72
C PHE A 37 -12.83 11.72 14.34
N LEU A 38 -11.62 12.20 14.01
CA LEU A 38 -11.16 13.53 14.45
C LEU A 38 -12.01 14.62 13.80
N LEU A 39 -12.44 14.41 12.56
CA LEU A 39 -13.31 15.34 11.84
C LEU A 39 -14.72 15.38 12.45
N TRP A 40 -15.20 14.25 12.97
CA TRP A 40 -16.45 14.19 13.74
C TRP A 40 -16.38 15.01 15.04
N PHE A 41 -15.23 15.03 15.73
CA PHE A 41 -15.06 15.80 16.97
C PHE A 41 -15.25 17.31 16.76
N PHE A 42 -14.94 17.83 15.57
CA PHE A 42 -15.11 19.24 15.24
C PHE A 42 -16.58 19.62 14.98
N TRP A 43 -17.39 18.68 14.48
CA TRP A 43 -18.80 18.93 14.18
C TRP A 43 -19.67 17.73 14.61
N PRO A 44 -20.09 17.69 15.88
CA PRO A 44 -20.84 16.57 16.43
C PRO A 44 -22.31 16.63 15.98
N CYS A 45 -22.55 16.30 14.71
CA CYS A 45 -23.88 16.11 14.16
C CYS A 45 -24.18 14.61 13.98
N VAL A 46 -25.41 14.20 14.30
CA VAL A 46 -25.91 12.84 14.07
C VAL A 46 -25.70 12.35 12.62
N PRO A 47 -26.01 13.13 11.56
CA PRO A 47 -25.73 12.70 10.19
C PRO A 47 -24.23 12.47 9.94
N MET A 48 -23.36 13.25 10.58
CA MET A 48 -21.91 13.11 10.44
C MET A 48 -21.41 11.82 11.09
N LEU A 49 -21.99 11.44 12.24
CA LEU A 49 -21.68 10.16 12.90
C LEU A 49 -22.05 8.98 11.99
N VAL A 50 -23.24 9.01 11.38
CA VAL A 50 -23.69 7.97 10.45
C VAL A 50 -22.76 7.89 9.24
N PHE A 51 -22.37 9.03 8.67
CA PHE A 51 -21.42 9.09 7.56
C PHE A 51 -20.07 8.46 7.93
N CYS A 52 -19.51 8.78 9.08
CA CYS A 52 -18.25 8.21 9.57
C CYS A 52 -18.36 6.68 9.76
N LEU A 53 -19.46 6.19 10.31
CA LEU A 53 -19.69 4.74 10.50
C LEU A 53 -19.83 4.01 9.16
N VAL A 54 -20.57 4.57 8.20
CA VAL A 54 -20.73 4.00 6.86
C VAL A 54 -19.38 3.95 6.14
N LEU A 55 -18.61 5.04 6.19
CA LEU A 55 -17.28 5.11 5.59
C LEU A 55 -16.35 4.06 6.21
N LEU A 56 -16.34 3.96 7.54
CA LEU A 56 -15.52 2.97 8.24
C LEU A 56 -15.92 1.53 7.92
N GLY A 57 -17.23 1.26 7.82
CA GLY A 57 -17.77 -0.03 7.37
C GLY A 57 -17.35 -0.39 5.95
N ALA A 58 -17.38 0.58 5.03
CA ALA A 58 -16.91 0.37 3.66
C ALA A 58 -15.40 0.03 3.61
N TYR A 59 -14.57 0.73 4.37
CA TYR A 59 -13.14 0.41 4.48
C TYR A 59 -12.88 -0.96 5.12
N LYS A 60 -13.66 -1.36 6.13
CA LYS A 60 -13.61 -2.70 6.73
C LYS A 60 -13.95 -3.79 5.72
N LEU A 61 -14.98 -3.58 4.90
CA LEU A 61 -15.36 -4.53 3.86
C LEU A 61 -14.24 -4.73 2.83
N LEU A 62 -13.59 -3.64 2.41
CA LEU A 62 -12.41 -3.71 1.55
C LEU A 62 -11.24 -4.45 2.22
N ALA A 63 -10.99 -4.19 3.51
CA ALA A 63 -9.93 -4.86 4.26
C ALA A 63 -10.19 -6.38 4.38
N MET A 64 -11.44 -6.81 4.56
CA MET A 64 -11.81 -8.23 4.60
C MET A 64 -11.54 -8.95 3.27
N TRP A 65 -11.69 -8.25 2.14
CA TRP A 65 -11.34 -8.81 0.84
C TRP A 65 -9.83 -8.88 0.58
N GLY A 66 -8.99 -8.34 1.47
CA GLY A 66 -7.53 -8.29 1.28
C GLY A 66 -7.10 -7.32 0.17
N TYR A 67 -8.04 -6.56 -0.41
CA TYR A 67 -7.75 -5.47 -1.34
C TYR A 67 -7.55 -4.20 -0.54
N THR A 68 -6.29 -3.90 -0.19
CA THR A 68 -5.95 -2.55 0.26
C THR A 68 -6.34 -1.54 -0.83
N MET A 69 -6.89 -0.38 -0.47
CA MET A 69 -7.25 0.69 -1.43
C MET A 69 -6.12 0.99 -2.41
N THR A 70 -4.87 0.85 -1.96
CA THR A 70 -3.67 1.00 -2.79
C THR A 70 -3.60 -0.03 -3.90
N VAL A 71 -4.01 -1.29 -3.69
CA VAL A 71 -4.03 -2.34 -4.72
C VAL A 71 -5.13 -2.07 -5.74
N MET A 72 -6.32 -1.64 -5.31
CA MET A 72 -7.36 -1.23 -6.26
C MET A 72 -6.92 -0.02 -7.07
N LEU A 73 -6.36 1.00 -6.43
CA LEU A 73 -5.84 2.17 -7.10
C LEU A 73 -4.69 1.82 -8.04
N GLN A 74 -3.75 0.97 -7.63
CA GLN A 74 -2.67 0.46 -8.48
C GLN A 74 -3.24 -0.31 -9.68
N ARG A 75 -4.28 -1.12 -9.49
CA ARG A 75 -4.95 -1.85 -10.57
C ARG A 75 -5.64 -0.90 -11.54
N VAL A 76 -6.32 0.13 -11.04
CA VAL A 76 -6.95 1.18 -11.85
C VAL A 76 -5.88 1.99 -12.61
N LEU A 77 -4.82 2.43 -11.94
CA LEU A 77 -3.71 3.13 -12.56
C LEU A 77 -3.00 2.26 -13.60
N HIS A 78 -2.86 0.95 -13.34
CA HIS A 78 -2.29 0.01 -14.29
C HIS A 78 -3.18 -0.17 -15.53
N LEU A 79 -4.50 -0.29 -15.34
CA LEU A 79 -5.46 -0.34 -16.44
C LEU A 79 -5.46 0.97 -17.26
N LEU A 80 -5.39 2.12 -16.60
CA LEU A 80 -5.33 3.44 -17.24
C LEU A 80 -3.99 3.68 -17.97
N ARG A 81 -2.89 3.17 -17.44
CA ARG A 81 -1.53 3.30 -18.03
C ARG A 81 -1.36 2.44 -19.29
N GLY A 82 -2.14 1.39 -19.44
CA GLY A 82 -2.03 0.43 -20.54
C GLY A 82 -0.78 -0.47 -20.47
N THR A 83 -0.72 -1.45 -21.36
CA THR A 83 0.28 -2.55 -21.35
C THR A 83 1.68 -2.16 -21.82
N HIS A 84 1.89 -0.90 -22.24
CA HIS A 84 3.10 -0.53 -22.97
C HIS A 84 4.10 0.23 -22.10
N VAL A 85 4.98 -0.52 -21.44
CA VAL A 85 6.26 0.01 -20.93
C VAL A 85 7.28 -0.14 -22.06
N SER A 86 7.32 0.80 -23.00
CA SER A 86 8.35 0.85 -24.06
C SER A 86 9.74 1.26 -23.56
N GLY A 87 9.89 1.48 -22.26
CA GLY A 87 11.17 1.81 -21.67
C GLY A 87 11.87 0.57 -21.13
N ARG A 88 12.69 -0.10 -21.95
CA ARG A 88 13.83 -0.83 -21.38
C ARG A 88 14.57 0.18 -20.47
N PRO A 89 14.84 -0.15 -19.19
CA PRO A 89 15.48 0.77 -18.26
C PRO A 89 16.76 1.35 -18.86
N TRP A 90 17.05 2.62 -18.60
CA TRP A 90 18.24 3.30 -19.14
C TRP A 90 19.55 2.54 -18.84
N TRP A 91 19.60 1.85 -17.69
CA TRP A 91 20.70 0.96 -17.32
C TRP A 91 20.82 -0.24 -18.29
N TYR A 92 19.71 -0.87 -18.68
CA TYR A 92 19.72 -2.03 -19.60
C TYR A 92 20.29 -1.67 -20.98
N ARG A 93 20.02 -0.45 -21.47
CA ARG A 93 20.58 0.06 -22.73
C ARG A 93 22.10 0.22 -22.68
N LYS A 94 22.66 0.53 -21.51
CA LYS A 94 24.09 0.81 -21.33
C LYS A 94 24.96 -0.45 -21.29
N PHE A 95 24.44 -1.59 -20.81
CA PHE A 95 25.27 -2.79 -20.60
C PHE A 95 25.15 -3.84 -21.72
N PHE A 96 24.10 -3.78 -22.54
CA PHE A 96 23.77 -4.88 -23.47
C PHE A 96 23.54 -4.46 -24.93
N GLU A 97 23.52 -3.16 -25.25
CA GLU A 97 23.19 -2.63 -26.59
C GLU A 97 24.35 -1.88 -27.26
N GLU A 98 25.54 -1.81 -26.66
CA GLU A 98 26.75 -1.30 -27.33
C GLU A 98 27.45 -2.44 -28.12
N PRO A 99 27.89 -2.24 -29.39
CA PRO A 99 28.65 -3.22 -30.16
C PRO A 99 30.08 -3.44 -29.68
#